data_AF-U6JWZ8-F1
#
_entry.id   AF-U6JWZ8-F1
#
_cell.length_a   1.000
_cell.length_b   1.000
_cell.length_c   1.000
_cell.angle_alpha   90.00
_cell.angle_beta   90.00
_cell.angle_gamma   90.00
#
_symmetry.space_group_name_H-M   'P 1'
#
loop_
_entity.id
_entity.type
_entity.pdbx_description
1 polymer ?
#
loop_
_entity_poly.entity_id
_entity_poly.type
_entity_poly.pdbx_seq_one_letter_code
_entity_poly.pdbx_strand_id
1 'polypeptide(L)'
;MPKNRPGDAEKSRAAEKRPEQGAPWQRWSGSPGRAGVKTVPLTQCQPGRIGAQRKVQAESRESLDISGVLPRCAVLGDPAALDQVLTDYRRPSRSRFKGRAWGEIDPALSDTGRQQCAAAGAELLYLKQLLDEAHQSQQQAAEPAAAAAAAAAAAATAAAADGGFCIESFLVSPLTRTLQTASLSFNSVGAALKCPQPITQQQQQQQQQQQQQQQQHVTWLVHSLLREKYGNLTDTGTEAAALRMRLQQLYIHREIAPALFNFQLVPQGEKWWLPYTRQSLKQLQKQQQQQLQMELLQQQQKQQQHAGLEVEKERRSSRDGEQQRLLRSGSSSSTRSGSLDTASEASTSSTSAATAAAEMQGEEVLQSHEAFIERQQHYEEAAAAAAAEGQQWKESWREMRERQQLLLLLLCRANASSFFFVSHANFLTGFDQLPRIPNAQFRPLLLRCDDGPDAAPL
;
A
#
# COMPACT_ATOMS: atom_id res chain seq x y z
N MET A 1 -61.68 -26.06 -24.19
CA MET A 1 -62.37 -27.26 -24.75
C MET A 1 -62.38 -27.09 -26.26
N PRO A 2 -61.93 -28.04 -27.10
CA PRO A 2 -61.54 -29.44 -26.87
C PRO A 2 -60.00 -29.58 -26.76
N LYS A 3 -59.43 -30.45 -25.90
CA LYS A 3 -59.32 -31.93 -25.91
C LYS A 3 -58.58 -32.49 -27.12
N ASN A 4 -57.28 -32.73 -26.95
CA ASN A 4 -56.60 -33.91 -27.48
C ASN A 4 -55.51 -34.34 -26.49
N ARG A 5 -55.46 -35.64 -26.26
CA ARG A 5 -54.64 -36.40 -25.30
C ARG A 5 -54.02 -37.58 -26.10
N PRO A 6 -53.18 -38.42 -25.49
CA PRO A 6 -51.73 -38.38 -25.50
C PRO A 6 -51.10 -39.46 -26.41
N GLY A 7 -49.79 -39.35 -26.65
CA GLY A 7 -48.99 -40.43 -27.25
C GLY A 7 -47.69 -40.57 -26.48
N ASP A 8 -47.62 -41.58 -25.62
CA ASP A 8 -46.39 -42.11 -25.03
C ASP A 8 -45.64 -42.96 -26.07
N ALA A 9 -44.33 -42.76 -26.21
CA ALA A 9 -43.41 -43.71 -26.85
C ALA A 9 -41.96 -43.47 -26.39
N GLU A 10 -41.65 -44.09 -25.26
CA GLU A 10 -40.48 -44.94 -24.95
C GLU A 10 -39.19 -44.91 -25.83
N LYS A 11 -38.06 -44.77 -25.10
CA LYS A 11 -36.68 -45.31 -25.33
C LYS A 11 -35.96 -45.03 -26.66
N SER A 12 -34.77 -44.42 -26.56
CA SER A 12 -33.46 -45.08 -26.88
C SER A 12 -32.30 -44.07 -26.94
N ARG A 13 -31.09 -44.58 -26.64
CA ARG A 13 -29.72 -44.01 -26.80
C ARG A 13 -29.19 -43.26 -25.57
N ALA A 14 -28.42 -43.90 -24.69
CA ALA A 14 -27.10 -44.55 -24.84
C ALA A 14 -25.95 -43.54 -25.07
N ALA A 15 -25.38 -43.13 -23.93
CA ALA A 15 -23.99 -42.86 -23.62
C ALA A 15 -23.02 -42.55 -24.78
N GLU A 16 -22.70 -41.27 -24.94
CA GLU A 16 -21.49 -40.81 -25.62
C GLU A 16 -20.45 -40.42 -24.57
N LYS A 17 -19.43 -41.28 -24.43
CA LYS A 17 -18.22 -41.05 -23.62
C LYS A 17 -17.32 -40.05 -24.36
N ARG A 18 -17.04 -38.90 -23.74
CA ARG A 18 -15.83 -38.10 -24.05
C ARG A 18 -14.80 -38.32 -22.94
N PRO A 19 -13.51 -38.53 -23.27
CA PRO A 19 -12.45 -38.61 -22.28
C PRO A 19 -11.96 -37.20 -21.94
N GLU A 20 -12.08 -36.82 -20.67
CA GLU A 20 -11.29 -35.75 -20.08
C GLU A 20 -9.85 -36.25 -19.89
N GLN A 21 -8.91 -35.62 -20.59
CA GLN A 21 -7.50 -35.65 -20.22
C GLN A 21 -7.29 -34.58 -19.14
N GLY A 22 -7.28 -35.01 -17.88
CA GLY A 22 -6.90 -34.20 -16.73
C GLY A 22 -5.73 -34.85 -16.01
N ALA A 23 -4.59 -34.15 -16.00
CA ALA A 23 -3.34 -34.56 -15.36
C ALA A 23 -3.49 -34.75 -13.83
N PRO A 24 -2.67 -35.62 -13.20
CA PRO A 24 -2.85 -36.03 -11.82
C PRO A 24 -2.24 -35.03 -10.83
N TRP A 25 -3.08 -34.47 -9.96
CA TRP A 25 -2.62 -33.85 -8.72
C TRP A 25 -2.16 -34.94 -7.75
N GLN A 26 -0.89 -34.83 -7.33
CA GLN A 26 -0.24 -35.76 -6.43
C GLN A 26 -0.96 -35.81 -5.07
N ARG A 27 -1.39 -37.01 -4.73
CA ARG A 27 -1.91 -37.42 -3.42
C ARG A 27 -0.73 -37.48 -2.42
N TRP A 28 -0.65 -36.52 -1.50
CA TRP A 28 0.19 -36.66 -0.31
C TRP A 28 -0.52 -37.58 0.70
N SER A 29 -0.08 -38.83 0.75
CA SER A 29 -0.41 -39.79 1.80
C SER A 29 0.68 -39.76 2.88
N GLY A 30 0.39 -39.12 4.02
CA GLY A 30 1.19 -39.23 5.23
C GLY A 30 0.52 -40.20 6.20
N SER A 31 1.10 -41.40 6.35
CA SER A 31 0.73 -42.38 7.37
C SER A 31 1.28 -42.01 8.77
N PRO A 32 0.68 -42.54 9.86
CA PRO A 32 0.84 -42.02 11.21
C PRO A 32 2.03 -42.62 11.96
N GLY A 33 2.73 -41.79 12.73
CA GLY A 33 3.91 -42.17 13.50
C GLY A 33 3.84 -41.73 14.97
N ARG A 34 3.38 -42.67 15.80
CA ARG A 34 3.63 -42.91 17.24
C ARG A 34 4.12 -41.78 18.17
N ALA A 35 3.26 -41.54 19.16
CA ALA A 35 3.50 -41.49 20.60
C ALA A 35 4.95 -41.55 21.13
N GLY A 36 5.28 -40.56 21.95
CA GLY A 36 6.45 -40.55 22.82
C GLY A 36 6.25 -39.52 23.94
N VAL A 37 5.34 -39.80 24.87
CA VAL A 37 5.21 -39.05 26.13
C VAL A 37 6.42 -39.40 27.00
N LYS A 38 7.34 -38.45 27.18
CA LYS A 38 8.35 -38.49 28.24
C LYS A 38 8.03 -37.42 29.26
N THR A 39 7.46 -37.89 30.36
CA THR A 39 7.41 -37.24 31.68
C THR A 39 8.85 -36.93 32.15
N VAL A 40 9.08 -35.69 32.53
CA VAL A 40 10.30 -35.23 33.23
C VAL A 40 9.86 -34.66 34.58
N PRO A 41 10.48 -35.07 35.70
CA PRO A 41 10.01 -34.69 37.03
C PRO A 41 10.36 -33.25 37.40
N LEU A 42 9.44 -32.64 38.15
CA LEU A 42 9.60 -31.36 38.85
C LEU A 42 10.79 -31.44 39.83
N THR A 43 11.71 -30.50 39.70
CA THR A 43 12.69 -30.19 40.75
C THR A 43 12.21 -28.96 41.53
N GLN A 44 12.07 -29.18 42.84
CA GLN A 44 11.84 -28.17 43.88
C GLN A 44 12.88 -27.03 43.80
N CYS A 45 12.40 -25.79 43.89
CA CYS A 45 13.22 -24.64 44.28
C CYS A 45 12.68 -24.12 45.61
N GLN A 46 13.57 -24.07 46.61
CA GLN A 46 13.32 -23.41 47.89
C GLN A 46 13.46 -21.87 47.77
N PRO A 47 12.81 -21.09 48.64
CA PRO A 47 12.83 -19.63 48.58
C PRO A 47 14.03 -19.04 49.33
N GLY A 48 14.85 -18.26 48.63
CA GLY A 48 15.81 -17.35 49.24
C GLY A 48 15.15 -16.01 49.59
N ARG A 49 15.03 -15.72 50.89
CA ARG A 49 14.80 -14.38 51.43
C ARG A 49 16.07 -13.55 51.27
N ILE A 50 15.98 -12.35 50.68
CA ILE A 50 16.80 -11.20 51.08
C ILE A 50 15.90 -9.97 51.01
N GLY A 51 15.70 -9.33 52.16
CA GLY A 51 15.12 -8.00 52.26
C GLY A 51 16.18 -6.92 52.09
N ALA A 52 15.77 -5.73 51.71
CA ALA A 52 16.02 -4.49 52.46
C ALA A 52 15.70 -3.28 51.56
N GLN A 53 14.90 -2.39 52.13
CA GLN A 53 14.69 -1.04 51.67
C GLN A 53 15.99 -0.25 51.68
N ARG A 54 16.16 0.68 50.73
CA ARG A 54 16.73 1.99 51.03
C ARG A 54 16.19 3.05 50.08
N LYS A 55 15.63 4.08 50.69
CA LYS A 55 15.13 5.34 50.15
C LYS A 55 16.16 6.39 50.56
N VAL A 56 16.77 7.10 49.61
CA VAL A 56 17.48 8.36 49.86
C VAL A 56 17.29 9.26 48.65
N GLN A 57 16.73 10.44 48.89
CA GLN A 57 16.69 11.60 48.00
C GLN A 57 18.06 12.31 48.04
N ALA A 58 18.46 12.93 46.92
CA ALA A 58 18.72 14.38 46.82
C ALA A 58 19.71 14.71 45.69
N GLU A 59 19.26 15.65 44.85
CA GLU A 59 19.98 16.77 44.21
C GLU A 59 21.50 16.75 44.06
N SER A 60 21.97 17.00 42.83
CA SER A 60 22.82 18.19 42.54
C SER A 60 23.10 18.34 41.04
N ARG A 61 22.99 19.59 40.60
CA ARG A 61 23.39 20.13 39.29
C ARG A 61 24.88 19.88 39.03
N GLU A 62 25.22 19.52 37.80
CA GLU A 62 26.51 19.89 37.20
C GLU A 62 26.32 20.11 35.69
N SER A 63 26.69 21.33 35.28
CA SER A 63 26.85 21.79 33.91
C SER A 63 28.10 21.16 33.30
N LEU A 64 27.97 20.45 32.19
CA LEU A 64 29.10 20.05 31.36
C LEU A 64 28.88 20.53 29.92
N ASP A 65 29.67 21.54 29.62
CA ASP A 65 30.09 22.03 28.32
C ASP A 65 30.70 20.87 27.52
N ILE A 66 30.15 20.55 26.34
CA ILE A 66 30.77 19.61 25.40
C ILE A 66 30.88 20.30 24.04
N SER A 67 31.97 21.04 23.90
CA SER A 67 32.56 21.37 22.62
C SER A 67 33.34 20.17 22.08
N GLY A 68 32.88 19.66 20.94
CA GLY A 68 33.69 19.11 19.84
C GLY A 68 34.64 17.94 20.09
N VAL A 69 34.25 16.73 19.67
CA VAL A 69 35.11 15.79 18.93
C VAL A 69 34.24 14.95 18.00
N LEU A 70 34.38 15.16 16.68
CA LEU A 70 33.87 14.23 15.66
C LEU A 70 34.74 12.96 15.66
N PRO A 71 34.18 11.74 15.62
CA PRO A 71 34.99 10.56 15.40
C PRO A 71 35.43 10.49 13.94
N ARG A 72 36.75 10.52 13.74
CA ARG A 72 37.43 10.17 12.50
C ARG A 72 37.00 8.77 12.05
N CYS A 73 36.64 8.64 10.77
CA CYS A 73 36.44 7.37 10.09
C CYS A 73 37.65 6.46 10.30
N ALA A 74 37.42 5.30 10.91
CA ALA A 74 38.42 4.24 11.01
C ALA A 74 38.65 3.65 9.61
N VAL A 75 39.92 3.63 9.23
CA VAL A 75 40.44 3.03 8.00
C VAL A 75 40.22 1.51 8.06
N LEU A 76 39.62 0.97 7.00
CA LEU A 76 39.43 -0.45 6.74
C LEU A 76 40.78 -1.17 6.74
N GLY A 77 40.91 -2.20 7.58
CA GLY A 77 42.15 -2.96 7.65
C GLY A 77 42.09 -4.21 8.52
N ASP A 78 41.01 -5.01 8.47
CA ASP A 78 41.11 -6.44 8.75
C ASP A 78 39.88 -7.23 8.25
N PRO A 79 39.96 -8.01 7.16
CA PRO A 79 38.86 -8.86 6.72
C PRO A 79 38.57 -10.03 7.68
N ALA A 80 39.45 -10.35 8.63
CA ALA A 80 39.22 -11.42 9.61
C ALA A 80 38.32 -10.98 10.79
N ALA A 81 38.20 -9.68 11.06
CA ALA A 81 37.34 -9.16 12.13
C ALA A 81 35.84 -9.17 11.77
N LEU A 82 35.51 -9.25 10.48
CA LEU A 82 34.12 -9.22 10.00
C LEU A 82 33.39 -10.57 10.20
N ASP A 83 34.12 -11.68 10.19
CA ASP A 83 33.54 -13.02 10.32
C ASP A 83 33.19 -13.38 11.78
N GLN A 84 33.85 -12.72 12.74
CA GLN A 84 33.57 -12.88 14.17
C GLN A 84 32.35 -12.06 14.63
N VAL A 85 32.05 -10.95 13.96
CA VAL A 85 30.81 -10.17 14.20
C VAL A 85 29.58 -10.86 13.59
N LEU A 86 29.74 -11.60 12.49
CA LEU A 86 28.64 -12.34 11.86
C LEU A 86 28.28 -13.66 12.55
N THR A 87 29.21 -14.27 13.28
CA THR A 87 28.97 -15.56 13.98
C THR A 87 28.21 -15.40 15.30
N ASP A 88 28.27 -14.25 15.97
CA ASP A 88 27.49 -13.98 17.19
C ASP A 88 26.00 -13.67 16.93
N TYR A 89 25.59 -13.44 15.68
CA TYR A 89 24.18 -13.30 15.28
C TYR A 89 23.43 -14.64 15.13
N ARG A 90 24.09 -15.79 15.34
CA ARG A 90 23.52 -17.14 15.10
C ARG A 90 23.12 -17.93 16.35
N ARG A 91 22.77 -17.25 17.45
CA ARG A 91 21.95 -17.88 18.51
C ARG A 91 20.54 -17.32 18.48
N PRO A 92 19.52 -18.10 18.06
CA PRO A 92 18.14 -17.76 18.32
C PRO A 92 17.90 -17.89 19.83
N SER A 93 18.16 -16.81 20.55
CA SER A 93 17.65 -16.60 21.89
C SER A 93 16.13 -16.73 21.79
N ARG A 94 15.58 -17.89 22.17
CA ARG A 94 14.15 -18.09 22.40
C ARG A 94 13.76 -17.20 23.56
N SER A 95 13.62 -15.90 23.28
CA SER A 95 13.33 -14.88 24.26
C SER A 95 11.96 -15.19 24.86
N ARG A 96 11.93 -15.36 26.19
CA ARG A 96 10.72 -15.53 26.99
C ARG A 96 9.86 -14.25 27.04
N PHE A 97 9.71 -13.52 25.93
CA PHE A 97 8.70 -12.45 25.80
C PHE A 97 7.32 -13.05 25.54
N LYS A 98 6.92 -14.05 26.35
CA LYS A 98 5.52 -14.49 26.36
C LYS A 98 4.69 -13.37 26.97
N GLY A 99 4.01 -12.61 26.11
CA GLY A 99 2.78 -11.90 26.44
C GLY A 99 2.93 -10.70 27.38
N ARG A 100 3.93 -9.82 27.18
CA ARG A 100 3.74 -8.46 27.72
C ARG A 100 2.61 -7.83 26.94
N ALA A 101 1.44 -7.76 27.56
CA ALA A 101 0.41 -6.87 27.13
C ALA A 101 1.00 -5.45 27.22
N TRP A 102 1.18 -4.75 26.10
CA TRP A 102 1.72 -3.39 26.06
C TRP A 102 0.76 -2.35 26.66
N GLY A 103 -0.33 -2.80 27.28
CA GLY A 103 -1.42 -1.95 27.73
C GLY A 103 -2.21 -1.40 26.56
N GLU A 104 -3.09 -0.45 26.86
CA GLU A 104 -3.89 0.27 25.87
C GLU A 104 -3.07 1.29 25.06
N ILE A 105 -1.85 1.61 25.51
CA ILE A 105 -1.02 2.67 24.96
C ILE A 105 0.28 2.10 24.41
N ASP A 106 0.42 2.16 23.09
CA ASP A 106 1.70 1.86 22.44
C ASP A 106 2.80 2.81 22.93
N PRO A 107 3.93 2.27 23.42
CA PRO A 107 5.06 3.10 23.82
C PRO A 107 5.72 3.73 22.60
N ALA A 108 6.41 4.85 22.82
CA ALA A 108 7.24 5.43 21.79
C ALA A 108 8.35 4.46 21.33
N LEU A 109 8.80 4.63 20.09
CA LEU A 109 9.96 3.90 19.58
C LEU A 109 11.17 4.10 20.50
N SER A 110 11.91 3.03 20.76
CA SER A 110 13.20 3.10 21.46
C SER A 110 14.24 3.87 20.64
N ASP A 111 15.35 4.26 21.25
CA ASP A 111 16.49 4.88 20.54
C ASP A 111 16.97 4.03 19.36
N THR A 112 17.10 2.72 19.56
CA THR A 112 17.44 1.77 18.49
C THR A 112 16.40 1.78 17.37
N GLY A 113 15.10 1.86 17.71
CA GLY A 113 14.04 1.96 16.73
C GLY A 113 14.10 3.26 15.92
N ARG A 114 14.44 4.38 16.55
CA ARG A 114 14.64 5.67 15.87
C ARG A 114 15.85 5.64 14.94
N GLN A 115 16.97 5.06 15.39
CA GLN A 115 18.16 4.88 14.54
C GLN A 115 17.86 4.00 13.33
N GLN A 116 17.07 2.94 13.50
CA GLN A 116 16.60 2.09 12.40
C GLN A 116 15.75 2.89 11.39
N CYS A 117 14.85 3.76 11.86
CA CYS A 117 14.06 4.62 10.97
C CYS A 117 14.95 5.61 10.20
N ALA A 118 15.93 6.22 10.87
CA ALA A 118 16.88 7.13 10.22
C ALA A 118 17.73 6.43 9.15
N ALA A 119 18.22 5.21 9.44
CA ALA A 119 18.93 4.39 8.47
C ALA A 119 18.05 4.04 7.26
N ALA A 120 16.79 3.66 7.49
CA ALA A 120 15.83 3.40 6.42
C ALA A 120 15.61 4.62 5.52
N GLY A 121 15.50 5.82 6.10
CA GLY A 121 15.40 7.06 5.34
C GLY A 121 16.63 7.31 4.46
N ALA A 122 17.84 7.09 4.99
CA ALA A 122 19.08 7.22 4.22
C ALA A 122 19.16 6.20 3.07
N GLU A 123 18.76 4.96 3.30
CA GLU A 123 18.69 3.92 2.26
C GLU A 123 17.69 4.29 1.15
N LEU A 124 16.55 4.91 1.49
CA LEU A 124 15.57 5.37 0.50
C LEU A 124 16.10 6.50 -0.39
N LEU A 125 16.84 7.46 0.17
CA LEU A 125 17.50 8.50 -0.62
C LEU A 125 18.53 7.91 -1.58
N TYR A 126 19.33 6.97 -1.08
CA TYR A 126 20.32 6.29 -1.89
C TYR A 126 19.66 5.52 -3.04
N LEU A 127 18.56 4.79 -2.77
CA LEU A 127 17.80 4.12 -3.82
C LEU A 127 17.26 5.10 -4.86
N LYS A 128 16.70 6.24 -4.43
CA LYS A 128 16.23 7.27 -5.34
C LYS A 128 17.35 7.76 -6.27
N GLN A 129 18.51 8.05 -5.71
CA GLN A 129 19.67 8.50 -6.47
C GLN A 129 20.06 7.46 -7.54
N LEU A 130 20.13 6.18 -7.17
CA LEU A 130 20.42 5.11 -8.13
C LEU A 130 19.38 5.00 -9.25
N LEU A 131 18.10 5.18 -8.92
CA LEU A 131 17.02 5.15 -9.92
C LEU A 131 17.08 6.36 -10.86
N ASP A 132 17.39 7.55 -10.35
CA ASP A 132 17.57 8.75 -11.16
C ASP A 132 18.79 8.59 -12.10
N GLU A 133 19.91 8.06 -11.61
CA GLU A 133 21.12 7.79 -12.42
C GLU A 133 20.86 6.74 -13.51
N ALA A 134 20.13 5.67 -13.18
CA ALA A 134 19.72 4.65 -14.13
C ALA A 134 18.80 5.23 -15.22
N HIS A 135 17.85 6.08 -14.83
CA HIS A 135 16.95 6.75 -15.77
C HIS A 135 17.70 7.70 -16.69
N GLN A 136 18.61 8.52 -16.16
CA GLN A 136 19.44 9.42 -16.94
C GLN A 136 20.32 8.66 -17.94
N SER A 137 20.88 7.52 -17.53
CA SER A 137 21.69 6.65 -18.41
C SER A 137 20.86 6.08 -19.57
N GLN A 138 19.60 5.70 -19.32
CA GLN A 138 18.69 5.23 -20.37
C GLN A 138 18.31 6.36 -21.35
N GLN A 139 18.06 7.58 -20.86
CA GLN A 139 17.77 8.73 -21.70
C GLN A 139 18.94 9.07 -22.64
N GLN A 140 20.18 9.08 -22.11
CA GLN A 140 21.38 9.34 -22.91
C GLN A 140 21.62 8.27 -23.98
N ALA A 141 21.28 7.00 -23.70
CA ALA A 141 21.40 5.92 -24.68
C ALA A 141 20.32 6.01 -25.79
N ALA A 142 19.16 6.60 -25.52
CA ALA A 142 18.06 6.72 -26.47
C ALA A 142 18.16 7.95 -27.40
N GLU A 143 18.88 9.00 -26.98
CA GLU A 143 19.05 10.26 -27.72
C GLU A 143 19.59 10.10 -29.17
N PRO A 144 20.61 9.26 -29.46
CA PRO A 144 21.13 9.13 -30.83
C PRO A 144 20.15 8.44 -31.81
N ALA A 145 19.17 7.68 -31.32
CA ALA A 145 18.15 7.03 -32.17
C ALA A 145 16.93 7.93 -32.42
N ALA A 146 16.58 8.79 -31.46
CA ALA A 146 15.43 9.70 -31.56
C ALA A 146 15.68 10.88 -32.53
N ALA A 147 16.94 11.30 -32.71
CA ALA A 147 17.31 12.37 -33.66
C ALA A 147 16.92 12.04 -35.13
N ALA A 148 16.71 10.76 -35.47
CA ALA A 148 16.25 10.34 -36.80
C ALA A 148 14.71 10.34 -36.95
N ALA A 149 13.93 10.40 -35.87
CA ALA A 149 12.46 10.27 -35.86
C ALA A 149 11.71 11.51 -35.32
N ALA A 150 12.42 12.54 -34.86
CA ALA A 150 11.90 13.65 -34.04
C ALA A 150 11.05 14.72 -34.75
N ALA A 151 10.59 14.54 -36.00
CA ALA A 151 9.77 15.56 -36.67
C ALA A 151 8.26 15.51 -36.31
N ALA A 152 7.76 14.45 -35.68
CA ALA A 152 6.30 14.25 -35.53
C ALA A 152 5.75 14.12 -34.09
N ALA A 153 6.59 13.98 -33.05
CA ALA A 153 6.14 13.55 -31.71
C ALA A 153 6.32 14.60 -30.59
N ALA A 154 6.41 15.89 -30.91
CA ALA A 154 6.82 16.94 -29.97
C ALA A 154 5.77 17.39 -28.93
N ALA A 155 4.52 16.91 -28.99
CA ALA A 155 3.45 17.40 -28.11
C ALA A 155 3.10 16.49 -26.91
N ALA A 156 3.48 15.20 -26.94
CA ALA A 156 3.17 14.24 -25.87
C ALA A 156 4.30 14.07 -24.83
N THR A 157 5.48 14.65 -25.08
CA THR A 157 6.71 14.43 -24.29
C THR A 157 6.92 15.43 -23.15
N ALA A 158 6.12 16.51 -23.06
CA ALA A 158 6.33 17.54 -22.04
C ALA A 158 6.01 17.08 -20.59
N ALA A 159 5.19 16.05 -20.41
CA ALA A 159 4.94 15.45 -19.08
C ALA A 159 5.93 14.34 -18.72
N ALA A 160 6.71 13.83 -19.68
CA ALA A 160 7.70 12.76 -19.49
C ALA A 160 9.13 13.30 -19.28
N ALA A 161 9.35 14.61 -19.44
CA ALA A 161 10.68 15.21 -19.46
C ALA A 161 11.38 15.26 -18.08
N ASP A 162 10.64 15.09 -16.98
CA ASP A 162 11.18 15.05 -15.60
C ASP A 162 11.20 13.62 -15.03
N GLY A 163 11.31 12.60 -15.90
CA GLY A 163 11.06 11.16 -15.68
C GLY A 163 11.82 10.40 -14.58
N GLY A 164 12.32 11.07 -13.54
CA GLY A 164 12.85 10.44 -12.34
C GLY A 164 11.79 9.60 -11.60
N PHE A 165 12.28 8.65 -10.80
CA PHE A 165 11.41 7.81 -9.97
C PHE A 165 10.75 8.64 -8.87
N CYS A 166 9.44 8.49 -8.74
CA CYS A 166 8.67 9.13 -7.69
C CYS A 166 7.52 8.23 -7.21
N ILE A 167 7.01 8.53 -6.02
CA ILE A 167 5.93 7.85 -5.31
C ILE A 167 4.68 8.72 -5.39
N GLU A 168 3.61 8.16 -5.95
CA GLU A 168 2.33 8.86 -6.11
C GLU A 168 1.44 8.78 -4.86
N SER A 169 1.46 7.62 -4.19
CA SER A 169 0.62 7.37 -3.02
C SER A 169 1.40 6.73 -1.86
N PHE A 170 1.18 7.25 -0.67
CA PHE A 170 1.81 6.79 0.57
C PHE A 170 0.72 6.26 1.50
N LEU A 171 0.80 4.98 1.84
CA LEU A 171 -0.16 4.33 2.72
C LEU A 171 0.51 3.90 4.03
N VAL A 172 -0.24 3.90 5.12
CA VAL A 172 0.28 3.48 6.42
C VAL A 172 -0.77 2.72 7.21
N SER A 173 -0.32 1.69 7.91
CA SER A 173 -1.15 0.96 8.85
C SER A 173 -1.56 1.88 10.02
N PRO A 174 -2.81 1.83 10.49
CA PRO A 174 -3.32 2.59 11.64
C PRO A 174 -2.75 2.15 13.01
N LEU A 175 -1.56 1.55 13.05
CA LEU A 175 -0.87 1.24 14.30
C LEU A 175 0.04 2.40 14.67
N THR A 176 0.08 2.76 15.97
CA THR A 176 0.93 3.87 16.44
C THR A 176 2.36 3.70 15.95
N ARG A 177 2.92 2.50 16.14
CA ARG A 177 4.30 2.21 15.76
C ARG A 177 4.58 2.35 14.26
N THR A 178 3.65 1.96 13.39
CA THR A 178 3.82 2.12 11.94
C THR A 178 3.71 3.58 11.53
N LEU A 179 2.84 4.36 12.17
CA LEU A 179 2.73 5.80 11.97
C LEU A 179 4.01 6.53 12.42
N GLN A 180 4.58 6.15 13.58
CA GLN A 180 5.88 6.69 14.03
C GLN A 180 7.00 6.34 13.04
N THR A 181 7.04 5.09 12.58
CA THR A 181 8.03 4.62 11.60
C THR A 181 7.92 5.41 10.30
N ALA A 182 6.70 5.55 9.76
CA ALA A 182 6.44 6.31 8.55
C ALA A 182 6.88 7.77 8.70
N SER A 183 6.46 8.44 9.77
CA SER A 183 6.85 9.83 10.06
C SER A 183 8.37 9.99 10.17
N LEU A 184 9.04 9.17 10.97
CA LEU A 184 10.48 9.32 11.23
C LEU A 184 11.34 8.96 10.01
N SER A 185 11.00 7.88 9.29
CA SER A 185 11.76 7.47 8.12
C SER A 185 11.61 8.41 6.93
N PHE A 186 10.45 9.08 6.80
CA PHE A 186 10.14 9.92 5.63
C PHE A 186 10.19 11.42 5.86
N ASN A 187 10.42 11.89 7.08
CA ASN A 187 10.40 13.33 7.37
C ASN A 187 11.33 14.15 6.46
N SER A 188 12.55 13.66 6.21
CA SER A 188 13.53 14.35 5.36
C SER A 188 13.49 13.96 3.89
N VAL A 189 12.94 12.79 3.57
CA VAL A 189 13.10 12.16 2.25
C VAL A 189 11.80 12.12 1.45
N GLY A 190 10.66 12.23 2.14
CA GLY A 190 9.34 12.07 1.55
C GLY A 190 9.05 13.13 0.49
N ALA A 191 9.45 14.39 0.71
CA ALA A 191 9.27 15.46 -0.27
C ALA A 191 10.05 15.20 -1.57
N ALA A 192 11.27 14.66 -1.47
CA ALA A 192 12.09 14.32 -2.63
C ALA A 192 11.54 13.12 -3.42
N LEU A 193 10.84 12.21 -2.75
CA LEU A 193 10.27 11.03 -3.37
C LEU A 193 8.87 11.27 -3.95
N LYS A 194 8.17 12.34 -3.58
CA LYS A 194 6.80 12.59 -4.03
C LYS A 194 6.76 12.99 -5.50
N CYS A 195 5.83 12.43 -6.27
CA CYS A 195 5.65 12.87 -7.65
C CYS A 195 5.20 14.34 -7.72
N PRO A 196 5.74 15.14 -8.66
CA PRO A 196 5.26 16.49 -8.89
C PRO A 196 3.79 16.42 -9.30
N GLN A 197 2.93 17.11 -8.55
CA GLN A 197 1.52 17.18 -8.91
C GLN A 197 1.34 18.23 -10.01
N PRO A 198 0.59 17.94 -11.09
CA PRO A 198 0.31 18.92 -12.12
C PRO A 198 -0.43 20.10 -11.48
N ILE A 199 0.21 21.27 -11.49
CA ILE A 199 -0.41 22.49 -10.97
C ILE A 199 -1.44 22.94 -12.02
N THR A 200 -2.72 22.66 -11.77
CA THR A 200 -3.79 23.20 -12.62
C THR A 200 -3.82 24.72 -12.48
N GLN A 201 -3.80 25.44 -13.61
CA GLN A 201 -3.71 26.91 -13.66
C GLN A 201 -4.79 27.61 -12.81
N GLN A 202 -5.95 26.98 -12.59
CA GLN A 202 -7.01 27.52 -11.73
C GLN A 202 -6.66 27.61 -10.24
N GLN A 203 -5.70 26.83 -9.71
CA GLN A 203 -5.31 26.90 -8.29
C GLN A 203 -4.12 27.82 -8.00
N GLN A 204 -3.48 28.39 -9.03
CA GLN A 204 -2.20 29.08 -8.90
C GLN A 204 -2.24 30.38 -8.09
N GLN A 205 -3.37 31.10 -8.04
CA GLN A 205 -3.44 32.42 -7.40
C GLN A 205 -3.80 32.41 -5.91
N GLN A 206 -4.51 31.40 -5.39
CA GLN A 206 -4.83 31.34 -3.95
C GLN A 206 -3.93 30.40 -3.15
N GLN A 207 -3.23 29.46 -3.80
CA GLN A 207 -2.48 28.44 -3.07
C GLN A 207 -0.98 28.72 -2.87
N GLN A 208 -0.40 29.77 -3.45
CA GLN A 208 1.06 29.99 -3.36
C GLN A 208 1.60 30.10 -1.91
N GLN A 209 0.83 30.66 -0.97
CA GLN A 209 1.27 30.72 0.44
C GLN A 209 1.07 29.41 1.21
N GLN A 210 -0.02 28.68 0.99
CA GLN A 210 -0.25 27.39 1.67
C GLN A 210 0.59 26.26 1.07
N GLN A 211 0.90 26.29 -0.22
CA GLN A 211 1.69 25.25 -0.87
C GLN A 211 3.14 25.21 -0.39
N GLN A 212 3.77 26.33 -0.03
CA GLN A 212 5.16 26.27 0.45
C GLN A 212 5.32 25.45 1.74
N GLN A 213 4.32 25.46 2.63
CA GLN A 213 4.35 24.61 3.83
C GLN A 213 3.89 23.18 3.53
N GLN A 214 2.91 22.99 2.65
CA GLN A 214 2.39 21.65 2.33
C GLN A 214 3.29 20.83 1.41
N GLN A 215 4.11 21.47 0.56
CA GLN A 215 5.05 20.77 -0.31
C GLN A 215 6.16 20.04 0.47
N GLN A 216 6.43 20.45 1.70
CA GLN A 216 7.45 19.79 2.54
C GLN A 216 6.97 18.46 3.13
N HIS A 217 5.65 18.22 3.18
CA HIS A 217 5.11 17.06 3.88
C HIS A 217 4.42 16.08 2.93
N VAL A 218 4.72 14.80 3.13
CA VAL A 218 3.98 13.71 2.54
C VAL A 218 2.68 13.52 3.30
N THR A 219 1.58 13.36 2.56
CA THR A 219 0.29 12.95 3.11
C THR A 219 0.20 11.44 3.08
N TRP A 220 0.15 10.84 4.27
CA TRP A 220 -0.04 9.42 4.48
C TRP A 220 -1.52 9.08 4.55
N LEU A 221 -1.99 8.20 3.68
CA LEU A 221 -3.33 7.60 3.76
C LEU A 221 -3.30 6.48 4.80
N VAL A 222 -4.01 6.68 5.91
CA VAL A 222 -4.09 5.68 6.98
C VAL A 222 -5.18 4.67 6.63
N HIS A 223 -4.79 3.44 6.30
CA HIS A 223 -5.71 2.46 5.69
C HIS A 223 -5.93 1.24 6.59
N SER A 224 -7.19 0.98 6.95
CA SER A 224 -7.59 -0.13 7.84
C SER A 224 -7.21 -1.53 7.34
N LEU A 225 -7.12 -1.72 6.01
CA LEU A 225 -6.68 -2.97 5.38
C LEU A 225 -5.20 -3.27 5.60
N LEU A 226 -4.38 -2.30 6.01
CA LEU A 226 -2.96 -2.49 6.32
C LEU A 226 -2.70 -2.94 7.76
N ARG A 227 -3.73 -3.26 8.55
CA ARG A 227 -3.56 -3.70 9.94
C ARG A 227 -2.73 -4.99 10.07
N GLU A 228 -2.13 -5.21 11.22
CA GLU A 228 -1.40 -6.45 11.49
C GLU A 228 -2.33 -7.68 11.52
N LYS A 229 -1.75 -8.87 11.31
CA LYS A 229 -2.39 -10.12 11.68
C LYS A 229 -2.71 -10.13 13.17
N TYR A 230 -3.97 -10.31 13.52
CA TYR A 230 -4.39 -10.37 14.92
C TYR A 230 -3.84 -11.63 15.61
N GLY A 231 -2.85 -11.47 16.49
CA GLY A 231 -2.19 -12.56 17.20
C GLY A 231 -2.39 -12.51 18.71
N ASN A 232 -2.58 -11.31 19.27
CA ASN A 232 -2.75 -11.05 20.69
C ASN A 232 -3.62 -9.77 20.93
N LEU A 233 -4.01 -9.52 22.18
CA LEU A 233 -4.82 -8.34 22.56
C LEU A 233 -4.05 -7.01 22.47
N THR A 234 -2.72 -7.02 22.38
CA THR A 234 -1.94 -5.79 22.12
C THR A 234 -2.00 -5.36 20.67
N ASP A 235 -2.47 -6.25 19.79
CA ASP A 235 -2.69 -5.96 18.38
C ASP A 235 -4.08 -5.32 18.16
N THR A 236 -4.85 -5.02 19.23
CA THR A 236 -6.04 -4.18 19.12
C THR A 236 -5.62 -2.74 18.90
N GLY A 237 -6.11 -2.16 17.82
CA GLY A 237 -5.94 -0.73 17.58
C GLY A 237 -6.62 0.12 18.65
N THR A 238 -6.22 1.38 18.74
CA THR A 238 -6.99 2.45 19.40
C THR A 238 -7.97 3.06 18.42
N GLU A 239 -9.15 3.48 18.88
CA GLU A 239 -10.11 4.22 18.05
C GLU A 239 -9.45 5.42 17.35
N ALA A 240 -9.96 5.79 16.17
CA ALA A 240 -9.33 6.82 15.33
C ALA A 240 -9.12 8.15 16.08
N ALA A 241 -10.09 8.56 16.91
CA ALA A 241 -9.99 9.77 17.73
C ALA A 241 -8.86 9.67 18.79
N ALA A 242 -8.81 8.55 19.51
CA ALA A 242 -7.76 8.28 20.50
C ALA A 242 -6.37 8.20 19.84
N LEU A 243 -6.28 7.58 18.65
CA LEU A 243 -5.05 7.49 17.87
C LEU A 243 -4.56 8.87 17.42
N ARG A 244 -5.45 9.75 16.94
CA ARG A 244 -5.10 11.15 16.60
C ARG A 244 -4.58 11.92 17.81
N MET A 245 -5.26 11.82 18.94
CA MET A 245 -4.82 12.44 20.20
C MET A 245 -3.44 11.91 20.61
N ARG A 246 -3.21 10.60 20.46
CA ARG A 246 -1.92 9.98 20.76
C ARG A 246 -0.82 10.50 19.84
N LEU A 247 -1.05 10.58 18.53
CA LEU A 247 -0.08 11.15 17.59
C LEU A 247 0.25 12.61 17.94
N GLN A 248 -0.74 13.40 18.35
CA GLN A 248 -0.50 14.77 18.78
C GLN A 248 0.40 14.83 20.03
N GLN A 249 0.19 13.95 21.02
CA GLN A 249 1.06 13.85 22.18
C GLN A 249 2.49 13.46 21.80
N LEU A 250 2.65 12.45 20.94
CA LEU A 250 3.96 12.02 20.45
C LEU A 250 4.67 13.17 19.72
N TYR A 251 3.94 13.98 18.96
CA TYR A 251 4.48 15.16 18.27
C TYR A 251 4.95 16.23 19.27
N ILE A 252 4.13 16.56 20.27
CA ILE A 252 4.49 17.51 21.34
C ILE A 252 5.75 17.06 22.08
N HIS A 253 5.89 15.75 22.33
CA HIS A 253 7.07 15.16 22.96
C HIS A 253 8.26 14.95 22.02
N ARG A 254 8.14 15.33 20.73
CA ARG A 254 9.17 15.14 19.69
C ARG A 254 9.57 13.67 19.47
N GLU A 255 8.63 12.76 19.71
CA GLU A 255 8.79 11.31 19.49
C GLU A 255 8.40 10.89 18.07
N ILE A 256 7.72 11.77 17.33
CA ILE A 256 7.50 11.68 15.88
C ILE A 256 7.87 12.99 15.22
N ALA A 257 8.19 12.91 13.93
CA ALA A 257 8.41 14.08 13.10
C ALA A 257 7.08 14.63 12.54
N PRO A 258 7.03 15.90 12.09
CA PRO A 258 5.85 16.45 11.42
C PRO A 258 5.46 15.61 10.20
N ALA A 259 4.23 15.11 10.18
CA ALA A 259 3.68 14.35 9.07
C ALA A 259 2.16 14.59 8.97
N LEU A 260 1.62 14.54 7.76
CA LEU A 260 0.19 14.66 7.52
C LEU A 260 -0.41 13.25 7.40
N PHE A 261 -1.31 12.91 8.31
CA PHE A 261 -2.00 11.62 8.30
C PHE A 261 -3.47 11.83 7.95
N ASN A 262 -3.90 11.30 6.81
CA ASN A 262 -5.29 11.30 6.40
C ASN A 262 -5.99 10.05 6.93
N PHE A 263 -6.93 10.25 7.86
CA PHE A 263 -7.70 9.21 8.52
C PHE A 263 -9.10 9.01 7.91
N GLN A 264 -9.37 9.53 6.71
CA GLN A 264 -10.67 9.37 6.05
C GLN A 264 -11.06 7.89 5.84
N LEU A 265 -10.06 7.02 5.63
CA LEU A 265 -10.22 5.57 5.45
C LEU A 265 -10.24 4.79 6.78
N VAL A 266 -10.36 5.49 7.92
CA VAL A 266 -10.51 4.87 9.24
C VAL A 266 -11.86 5.30 9.83
N PRO A 267 -12.80 4.36 10.05
CA PRO A 267 -14.12 4.70 10.55
C PRO A 267 -14.02 5.38 11.93
N GLN A 268 -14.86 6.40 12.13
CA GLN A 268 -14.88 7.19 13.36
C GLN A 268 -15.79 6.53 14.39
N GLY A 269 -15.36 6.47 15.65
CA GLY A 269 -16.17 5.90 16.74
C GLY A 269 -16.37 4.38 16.67
N GLU A 270 -15.70 3.69 15.73
CA GLU A 270 -15.78 2.25 15.57
C GLU A 270 -14.41 1.59 15.79
N LYS A 271 -14.46 0.31 16.18
CA LYS A 271 -13.28 -0.54 16.32
C LYS A 271 -12.79 -0.99 14.94
N TRP A 272 -12.08 -0.11 14.24
CA TRP A 272 -11.55 -0.36 12.88
C TRP A 272 -10.62 -1.58 12.80
N TRP A 273 -10.09 -2.05 13.93
CA TRP A 273 -9.22 -3.24 14.00
C TRP A 273 -10.00 -4.55 14.05
N LEU A 274 -11.34 -4.51 14.10
CA LEU A 274 -12.14 -5.73 14.02
C LEU A 274 -11.86 -6.44 12.68
N PRO A 275 -11.69 -7.78 12.71
CA PRO A 275 -11.43 -8.54 11.51
C PRO A 275 -12.63 -8.47 10.57
N TYR A 276 -12.36 -8.38 9.27
CA TYR A 276 -13.39 -8.58 8.26
C TYR A 276 -13.75 -10.07 8.21
N THR A 277 -15.04 -10.37 8.11
CA THR A 277 -15.46 -11.74 7.85
C THR A 277 -14.99 -12.15 6.45
N ARG A 278 -14.63 -13.42 6.28
CA ARG A 278 -14.27 -13.99 4.98
C ARG A 278 -15.34 -13.73 3.90
N GLN A 279 -16.60 -13.81 4.28
CA GLN A 279 -17.72 -13.55 3.37
C GLN A 279 -17.74 -12.10 2.91
N SER A 280 -17.59 -11.14 3.83
CA SER A 280 -17.53 -9.70 3.50
C SER A 280 -16.35 -9.36 2.59
N LEU A 281 -15.16 -9.92 2.85
CA LEU A 281 -13.98 -9.71 2.00
C LEU A 281 -14.21 -10.22 0.58
N LYS A 282 -14.75 -11.44 0.42
CA LYS A 282 -15.04 -12.01 -0.90
C LYS A 282 -16.12 -11.25 -1.65
N GLN A 283 -17.17 -10.84 -0.94
CA GLN A 283 -18.24 -10.03 -1.52
C GLN A 283 -17.69 -8.72 -2.05
N LEU A 284 -16.85 -8.03 -1.27
CA LEU A 284 -16.25 -6.78 -1.72
C LEU A 284 -15.28 -7.01 -2.88
N GLN A 285 -14.44 -8.04 -2.83
CA GLN A 285 -13.56 -8.38 -3.96
C GLN A 285 -14.35 -8.57 -5.25
N LYS A 286 -15.46 -9.32 -5.18
CA LYS A 286 -16.35 -9.52 -6.33
C LYS A 286 -16.95 -8.20 -6.82
N GLN A 287 -17.39 -7.34 -5.90
CA GLN A 287 -17.92 -6.02 -6.24
C GLN A 287 -16.87 -5.14 -6.94
N GLN A 288 -15.63 -5.11 -6.42
CA GLN A 288 -14.53 -4.35 -7.02
C GLN A 288 -14.16 -4.87 -8.41
N GLN A 289 -14.10 -6.19 -8.59
CA GLN A 289 -13.87 -6.80 -9.91
C GLN A 289 -14.98 -6.44 -10.91
N GLN A 290 -16.25 -6.46 -10.48
CA GLN A 290 -17.37 -6.06 -11.33
C GLN A 290 -17.30 -4.58 -11.73
N GLN A 291 -16.90 -3.71 -10.79
CA GLN A 291 -16.72 -2.28 -11.08
C GLN A 291 -15.61 -2.05 -12.10
N LEU A 292 -14.46 -2.72 -11.94
CA LEU A 292 -13.35 -2.66 -12.89
C LEU A 292 -13.76 -3.13 -14.29
N GLN A 293 -14.52 -4.23 -14.37
CA GLN A 293 -15.03 -4.75 -15.64
C GLN A 293 -15.97 -3.76 -16.32
N MET A 294 -16.85 -3.10 -15.56
CA MET A 294 -17.75 -2.07 -16.08
C MET A 294 -17.00 -0.82 -16.55
N GLU A 295 -15.95 -0.41 -15.83
CA GLU A 295 -15.11 0.72 -16.19
C GLU A 295 -14.34 0.45 -17.50
N LEU A 296 -13.77 -0.74 -17.65
CA LEU A 296 -13.07 -1.16 -18.87
C LEU A 296 -14.02 -1.16 -20.08
N LEU A 297 -15.24 -1.69 -19.93
CA LEU A 297 -16.26 -1.66 -20.97
C LEU A 297 -16.66 -0.22 -21.33
N GLN A 298 -16.81 0.66 -20.34
CA GLN A 298 -17.12 2.07 -20.58
C GLN A 298 -15.96 2.77 -21.31
N GLN A 299 -14.72 2.48 -20.94
CA GLN A 299 -13.54 3.05 -21.61
C GLN A 299 -13.45 2.59 -23.07
N GLN A 300 -13.71 1.31 -23.34
CA GLN A 300 -13.77 0.78 -24.71
C GLN A 300 -14.87 1.44 -25.54
N GLN A 301 -16.06 1.65 -24.96
CA GLN A 301 -17.14 2.38 -25.64
C GLN A 301 -16.76 3.83 -25.95
N LYS A 302 -16.12 4.54 -25.00
CA LYS A 302 -15.61 5.90 -25.24
C LYS A 302 -14.57 5.93 -26.36
N GLN A 303 -13.65 4.97 -26.40
CA GLN A 303 -12.67 4.86 -27.48
C GLN A 303 -13.33 4.62 -28.84
N GLN A 304 -14.37 3.78 -28.90
CA GLN A 304 -15.14 3.57 -30.14
C GLN A 304 -15.89 4.83 -30.58
N GLN A 305 -16.45 5.60 -29.64
CA GLN A 305 -17.11 6.88 -29.94
C GLN A 305 -16.10 7.92 -30.45
N HIS A 306 -14.93 8.04 -29.81
CA HIS A 306 -13.87 8.94 -30.27
C HIS A 306 -13.34 8.56 -31.64
N ALA A 307 -13.07 7.27 -31.88
CA ALA A 307 -12.67 6.78 -33.20
C ALA A 307 -13.74 7.08 -34.27
N GLY A 308 -15.02 6.92 -33.93
CA GLY A 308 -16.13 7.30 -34.82
C GLY A 308 -16.16 8.80 -35.13
N LEU A 309 -15.96 9.66 -34.13
CA LEU A 309 -15.91 11.12 -34.29
C LEU A 309 -14.69 11.57 -35.09
N GLU A 310 -13.53 10.93 -34.92
CA GLU A 310 -12.34 11.23 -35.73
C GLU A 310 -12.56 10.87 -37.20
N VAL A 311 -13.12 9.70 -37.49
CA VAL A 311 -13.48 9.30 -38.86
C VAL A 311 -14.50 10.27 -39.47
N GLU A 312 -15.47 10.74 -38.69
CA GLU A 312 -16.43 11.73 -39.17
C GLU A 312 -15.79 13.11 -39.40
N LYS A 313 -14.89 13.55 -38.51
CA LYS A 313 -14.14 14.80 -38.65
C LYS A 313 -13.24 14.77 -39.89
N GLU A 314 -12.58 13.64 -40.15
CA GLU A 314 -11.77 13.43 -41.35
C GLU A 314 -12.64 13.47 -42.62
N ARG A 315 -13.81 12.83 -42.61
CA ARG A 315 -14.79 12.91 -43.73
C ARG A 315 -15.30 14.33 -43.97
N ARG A 316 -15.57 15.11 -42.92
CA ARG A 316 -15.97 16.52 -43.04
C ARG A 316 -14.83 17.38 -43.58
N SER A 317 -13.62 17.22 -43.05
CA SER A 317 -12.43 17.93 -43.54
C SER A 317 -12.13 17.62 -45.01
N SER A 318 -12.35 16.37 -45.45
CA SER A 318 -12.17 16.00 -46.86
C SER A 318 -13.22 16.65 -47.77
N ARG A 319 -14.48 16.81 -47.31
CA ARG A 319 -15.54 17.50 -48.08
C ARG A 319 -15.29 19.00 -48.17
N ASP A 320 -14.88 19.63 -47.07
CA ASP A 320 -14.58 21.06 -47.04
C ASP A 320 -13.34 21.39 -47.90
N GLY A 321 -12.36 20.48 -47.94
CA GLY A 321 -11.19 20.57 -48.82
C GLY A 321 -11.56 20.57 -50.31
N GLU A 322 -12.52 19.74 -50.74
CA GLU A 322 -13.02 19.77 -52.12
C GLU A 322 -13.82 21.04 -52.43
N GLN A 323 -14.68 21.51 -51.52
CA GLN A 323 -15.43 22.75 -51.71
C GLN A 323 -14.52 23.99 -51.76
N GLN A 324 -13.50 24.08 -50.91
CA GLN A 324 -12.51 25.16 -50.99
C GLN A 324 -11.68 25.11 -52.28
N ARG A 325 -11.42 23.92 -52.84
CA ARG A 325 -10.71 23.79 -54.13
C ARG A 325 -11.51 24.36 -55.29
N LEU A 326 -12.85 24.27 -55.24
CA LEU A 326 -13.75 24.83 -56.26
C LEU A 326 -13.90 26.36 -56.15
N LEU A 327 -13.72 26.93 -54.95
CA LEU A 327 -13.88 28.38 -54.71
C LEU A 327 -12.57 29.19 -54.83
N ARG A 328 -11.40 28.54 -54.90
CA ARG A 328 -10.08 29.23 -54.92
C ARG A 328 -9.61 29.73 -56.30
N SER A 329 -10.43 29.60 -57.34
CA SER A 329 -10.11 30.08 -58.69
C SER A 329 -10.41 31.56 -58.95
N GLY A 330 -10.72 32.35 -57.91
CA GLY A 330 -10.97 33.78 -58.07
C GLY A 330 -10.56 34.61 -56.87
N SER A 331 -9.83 35.70 -57.13
CA SER A 331 -9.60 36.86 -56.26
C SER A 331 -8.50 36.77 -55.20
N SER A 332 -7.38 37.38 -55.56
CA SER A 332 -6.40 38.02 -54.70
C SER A 332 -7.00 39.22 -53.95
N SER A 333 -7.00 39.22 -52.61
CA SER A 333 -6.65 40.38 -51.76
C SER A 333 -6.89 40.13 -50.26
N SER A 334 -5.89 40.58 -49.48
CA SER A 334 -5.95 41.19 -48.13
C SER A 334 -6.45 40.45 -46.87
N THR A 335 -5.53 40.35 -45.90
CA THR A 335 -5.66 40.50 -44.42
C THR A 335 -6.79 39.82 -43.65
N ARG A 336 -6.47 39.05 -42.61
CA ARG A 336 -6.30 39.52 -41.20
C ARG A 336 -6.35 38.36 -40.19
N SER A 337 -5.42 38.43 -39.24
CA SER A 337 -5.38 37.89 -37.87
C SER A 337 -6.68 37.28 -37.30
N GLY A 338 -6.59 36.05 -36.79
CA GLY A 338 -7.63 35.41 -35.98
C GLY A 338 -7.05 34.29 -35.10
N SER A 339 -6.93 34.57 -33.80
CA SER A 339 -6.48 33.68 -32.73
C SER A 339 -7.41 32.45 -32.62
N LEU A 340 -6.84 31.25 -32.57
CA LEU A 340 -7.57 30.00 -32.33
C LEU A 340 -7.17 29.44 -30.97
N ASP A 341 -7.98 29.77 -29.97
CA ASP A 341 -7.94 29.18 -28.63
C ASP A 341 -8.49 27.75 -28.71
N THR A 342 -7.58 26.76 -28.69
CA THR A 342 -7.95 25.35 -28.62
C THR A 342 -7.92 24.93 -27.15
N ALA A 343 -9.10 24.95 -26.51
CA ALA A 343 -9.25 24.52 -25.12
C ALA A 343 -9.10 22.98 -25.03
N SER A 344 -7.97 22.52 -24.49
CA SER A 344 -7.81 21.14 -24.01
C SER A 344 -8.29 21.06 -22.57
N GLU A 345 -9.48 20.50 -22.36
CA GLU A 345 -9.99 20.11 -21.05
C GLU A 345 -9.30 18.83 -20.58
N ALA A 346 -8.13 18.96 -19.97
CA ALA A 346 -7.48 17.88 -19.23
C ALA A 346 -7.76 18.04 -17.73
N SER A 347 -8.93 17.56 -17.29
CA SER A 347 -9.31 17.49 -15.88
C SER A 347 -8.50 16.39 -15.16
N THR A 348 -7.27 16.71 -14.79
CA THR A 348 -6.40 15.88 -13.95
C THR A 348 -6.48 16.38 -12.51
N SER A 349 -7.43 15.84 -11.75
CA SER A 349 -7.46 16.01 -10.30
C SER A 349 -6.23 15.34 -9.66
N SER A 350 -5.76 15.88 -8.54
CA SER A 350 -4.58 15.38 -7.82
C SER A 350 -4.68 13.88 -7.55
N THR A 351 -3.72 13.10 -8.04
CA THR A 351 -3.76 11.62 -8.04
C THR A 351 -4.00 11.02 -6.66
N SER A 352 -3.42 11.59 -5.60
CA SER A 352 -3.63 11.14 -4.22
C SER A 352 -5.08 11.24 -3.76
N ALA A 353 -5.81 12.27 -4.21
CA ALA A 353 -7.23 12.43 -3.91
C ALA A 353 -8.09 11.47 -4.74
N ALA A 354 -7.70 11.19 -5.98
CA ALA A 354 -8.36 10.20 -6.83
C ALA A 354 -8.18 8.78 -6.27
N THR A 355 -6.98 8.42 -5.81
CA THR A 355 -6.70 7.17 -5.10
C THR A 355 -7.57 7.06 -3.85
N ALA A 356 -7.57 8.09 -2.99
CA ALA A 356 -8.41 8.10 -1.79
C ALA A 356 -9.91 7.99 -2.13
N ALA A 357 -10.38 8.63 -3.21
CA ALA A 357 -11.77 8.53 -3.63
C ALA A 357 -12.16 7.13 -4.13
N ALA A 358 -11.30 6.49 -4.93
CA ALA A 358 -11.51 5.12 -5.38
C ALA A 358 -11.52 4.13 -4.21
N GLU A 359 -10.60 4.31 -3.26
CA GLU A 359 -10.53 3.50 -2.03
C GLU A 359 -11.76 3.72 -1.14
N MET A 360 -12.20 4.98 -0.95
CA MET A 360 -13.38 5.32 -0.15
C MET A 360 -14.65 4.64 -0.67
N GLN A 361 -14.88 4.59 -1.99
CA GLN A 361 -16.07 3.93 -2.56
C GLN A 361 -16.10 2.42 -2.26
N GLY A 362 -14.94 1.77 -2.24
CA GLY A 362 -14.85 0.36 -1.88
C GLY A 362 -15.00 0.13 -0.37
N GLU A 363 -14.39 0.99 0.44
CA GLU A 363 -14.47 0.89 1.89
C GLU A 363 -15.83 1.30 2.47
N GLU A 364 -16.61 2.16 1.82
CA GLU A 364 -17.91 2.63 2.34
C GLU A 364 -18.85 1.47 2.66
N VAL A 365 -18.86 0.42 1.83
CA VAL A 365 -19.64 -0.80 2.08
C VAL A 365 -19.12 -1.58 3.30
N LEU A 366 -17.80 -1.61 3.49
CA LEU A 366 -17.21 -2.22 4.67
C LEU A 366 -17.40 -1.37 5.93
N GLN A 367 -17.49 -0.06 5.78
CA GLN A 367 -17.60 0.87 6.89
C GLN A 367 -19.05 1.23 7.21
N SER A 368 -20.02 0.54 6.61
CA SER A 368 -21.42 0.71 7.02
C SER A 368 -21.62 0.24 8.46
N HIS A 369 -22.52 0.90 9.17
CA HIS A 369 -22.83 0.57 10.56
C HIS A 369 -23.31 -0.88 10.71
N GLU A 370 -24.10 -1.38 9.76
CA GLU A 370 -24.57 -2.77 9.74
C GLU A 370 -23.41 -3.75 9.59
N ALA A 371 -22.47 -3.47 8.67
CA ALA A 371 -21.29 -4.30 8.47
C ALA A 371 -20.38 -4.29 9.71
N PHE A 372 -20.33 -3.17 10.44
CA PHE A 372 -19.65 -3.08 11.72
C PHE A 372 -20.31 -3.98 12.79
N ILE A 373 -21.64 -3.90 12.96
CA ILE A 373 -22.38 -4.73 13.92
C ILE A 373 -22.18 -6.22 13.62
N GLU A 374 -22.27 -6.62 12.35
CA GLU A 374 -22.02 -8.00 11.93
C GLU A 374 -20.60 -8.46 12.28
N ARG A 375 -19.58 -7.64 11.98
CA ARG A 375 -18.18 -7.93 12.34
C ARG A 375 -17.99 -8.06 13.84
N GLN A 376 -18.61 -7.17 14.60
CA GLN A 376 -18.50 -7.17 16.06
C GLN A 376 -19.11 -8.45 16.64
N GLN A 377 -20.33 -8.81 16.23
CA GLN A 377 -20.98 -10.05 16.67
C GLN A 377 -20.14 -11.28 16.30
N HIS A 378 -19.70 -11.37 15.05
CA HIS A 378 -18.86 -12.48 14.60
C HIS A 378 -17.54 -12.57 15.39
N TYR A 379 -16.91 -11.44 15.69
CA TYR A 379 -15.70 -11.41 16.51
C TYR A 379 -15.98 -11.87 17.95
N GLU A 380 -17.05 -11.36 18.58
CA GLU A 380 -17.43 -11.71 19.95
C GLU A 380 -17.77 -13.20 20.07
N GLU A 381 -18.52 -13.75 19.12
CA GLU A 381 -18.83 -15.19 19.04
C GLU A 381 -17.57 -16.04 18.86
N ALA A 382 -16.70 -15.67 17.92
CA ALA A 382 -15.47 -16.42 17.67
C ALA A 382 -14.47 -16.32 18.84
N ALA A 383 -14.43 -15.16 19.51
CA ALA A 383 -13.65 -14.94 20.72
C ALA A 383 -14.18 -15.78 21.89
N ALA A 384 -15.50 -15.82 22.09
CA ALA A 384 -16.13 -16.64 23.10
C ALA A 384 -15.91 -18.14 22.85
N ALA A 385 -16.03 -18.60 21.60
CA ALA A 385 -15.76 -19.97 21.21
C ALA A 385 -14.29 -20.38 21.49
N ALA A 386 -13.33 -19.55 21.09
CA ALA A 386 -11.91 -19.79 21.39
C ALA A 386 -11.66 -19.82 22.90
N ALA A 387 -12.26 -18.91 23.66
CA ALA A 387 -12.13 -18.87 25.11
C ALA A 387 -12.70 -20.12 25.80
N ALA A 388 -13.83 -20.65 25.30
CA ALA A 388 -14.41 -21.91 25.80
C ALA A 388 -13.47 -23.11 25.60
N GLU A 389 -12.61 -23.06 24.58
CA GLU A 389 -11.55 -24.06 24.33
C GLU A 389 -10.23 -23.76 25.09
N GLY A 390 -10.20 -22.72 25.92
CA GLY A 390 -8.97 -22.26 26.60
C GLY A 390 -7.94 -21.66 25.63
N GLN A 391 -8.37 -21.24 24.45
CA GLN A 391 -7.55 -20.62 23.41
C GLN A 391 -7.83 -19.12 23.31
N GLN A 392 -6.87 -18.39 22.74
CA GLN A 392 -7.08 -17.00 22.33
C GLN A 392 -7.46 -16.98 20.85
N TRP A 393 -8.51 -16.24 20.52
CA TRP A 393 -8.90 -16.04 19.13
C TRP A 393 -7.79 -15.34 18.33
N LYS A 394 -7.57 -15.81 17.10
CA LYS A 394 -6.53 -15.32 16.19
C LYS A 394 -7.06 -15.26 14.77
N GLU A 395 -6.72 -14.19 14.05
CA GLU A 395 -7.01 -14.09 12.61
C GLU A 395 -6.25 -15.22 11.89
N SER A 396 -6.95 -15.94 11.02
CA SER A 396 -6.32 -17.00 10.24
C SER A 396 -5.42 -16.41 9.14
N TRP A 397 -4.39 -17.14 8.73
CA TRP A 397 -3.56 -16.73 7.58
C TRP A 397 -4.36 -16.64 6.27
N ARG A 398 -5.49 -17.35 6.19
CA ARG A 398 -6.37 -17.33 5.02
C ARG A 398 -7.14 -16.01 4.93
N GLU A 399 -7.75 -15.56 6.03
CA GLU A 399 -8.44 -14.27 6.09
C GLU A 399 -7.48 -13.10 5.80
N MET A 400 -6.27 -13.16 6.35
CA MET A 400 -5.27 -12.14 6.07
C MET A 400 -4.90 -12.10 4.57
N ARG A 401 -4.73 -13.24 3.90
CA ARG A 401 -4.49 -13.27 2.45
C ARG A 401 -5.65 -12.69 1.66
N GLU A 402 -6.90 -12.97 2.04
CA GLU A 402 -8.07 -12.39 1.39
C GLU A 402 -8.11 -10.86 1.57
N ARG A 403 -7.71 -10.35 2.74
CA ARG A 403 -7.55 -8.91 2.97
C ARG A 403 -6.44 -8.29 2.10
N GLN A 404 -5.33 -8.98 1.93
CA GLN A 404 -4.22 -8.52 1.08
C GLN A 404 -4.62 -8.50 -0.40
N GLN A 405 -5.30 -9.55 -0.86
CA GLN A 405 -5.82 -9.60 -2.22
C GLN A 405 -6.80 -8.46 -2.50
N LEU A 406 -7.64 -8.10 -1.51
CA LEU A 406 -8.52 -6.95 -1.62
C LEU A 406 -7.71 -5.65 -1.73
N LEU A 407 -6.67 -5.48 -0.92
CA LEU A 407 -5.79 -4.30 -1.02
C LEU A 407 -5.12 -4.23 -2.41
N LEU A 408 -4.58 -5.33 -2.94
CA LEU A 408 -3.99 -5.36 -4.28
C LEU A 408 -4.98 -4.95 -5.37
N LEU A 409 -6.25 -5.41 -5.28
CA LEU A 409 -7.32 -4.99 -6.19
C LEU A 409 -7.59 -3.48 -6.11
N LEU A 410 -7.61 -2.90 -4.90
CA LEU A 410 -7.80 -1.46 -4.72
C LEU A 410 -6.63 -0.67 -5.28
N LEU A 411 -5.39 -1.13 -5.06
CA LEU A 411 -4.18 -0.50 -5.60
C LEU A 411 -4.17 -0.55 -7.13
N CYS A 412 -4.58 -1.66 -7.75
CA CYS A 412 -4.68 -1.78 -9.20
C CYS A 412 -5.74 -0.88 -9.84
N ARG A 413 -6.76 -0.50 -9.06
CA ARG A 413 -7.79 0.44 -9.51
C ARG A 413 -7.38 1.88 -9.27
N ALA A 414 -6.50 2.13 -8.30
CA ALA A 414 -5.94 3.45 -8.10
C ALA A 414 -5.16 3.84 -9.37
N ASN A 415 -5.43 5.03 -9.89
CA ASN A 415 -4.73 5.58 -11.05
C ASN A 415 -3.31 6.07 -10.65
N ALA A 416 -2.55 5.22 -9.97
CA ALA A 416 -1.22 5.53 -9.50
C ALA A 416 -0.23 4.46 -9.97
N SER A 417 0.93 4.89 -10.47
CA SER A 417 1.96 3.97 -10.97
C SER A 417 2.86 3.41 -9.86
N SER A 418 2.94 4.12 -8.73
CA SER A 418 3.85 3.80 -7.64
C SER A 418 3.21 4.05 -6.27
N PHE A 419 3.43 3.09 -5.36
CA PHE A 419 2.90 3.11 -4.01
C PHE A 419 4.01 2.83 -3.01
N PHE A 420 3.93 3.46 -1.84
CA PHE A 420 4.76 3.10 -0.70
C PHE A 420 3.89 2.85 0.51
N PHE A 421 3.99 1.67 1.11
CA PHE A 421 3.22 1.34 2.30
C PHE A 421 4.09 0.95 3.49
N VAL A 422 3.75 1.49 4.67
CA VAL A 422 4.37 1.12 5.95
C VAL A 422 3.39 0.29 6.76
N SER A 423 3.73 -0.97 7.01
CA SER A 423 2.89 -1.90 7.77
C SER A 423 3.73 -2.81 8.68
N HIS A 424 3.07 -3.62 9.50
CA HIS A 424 3.74 -4.60 10.34
C HIS A 424 4.26 -5.78 9.51
N ALA A 425 5.41 -6.32 9.91
CA ALA A 425 6.10 -7.39 9.19
C ALA A 425 5.25 -8.67 8.98
N ASN A 426 4.33 -8.98 9.90
CA ASN A 426 3.43 -10.12 9.75
C ASN A 426 2.42 -9.94 8.61
N PHE A 427 1.97 -8.71 8.39
CA PHE A 427 1.16 -8.38 7.22
C PHE A 427 2.00 -8.52 5.95
N LEU A 428 3.19 -7.92 5.91
CA LEU A 428 4.06 -7.99 4.73
C LEU A 428 4.44 -9.43 4.34
N THR A 429 4.59 -10.33 5.31
CA THR A 429 4.90 -11.76 5.05
C THR A 429 3.81 -12.47 4.24
N GLY A 430 2.56 -12.03 4.34
CA GLY A 430 1.47 -12.62 3.55
C GLY A 430 1.45 -12.15 2.08
N PHE A 431 2.04 -10.98 1.80
CA PHE A 431 1.93 -10.29 0.51
C PHE A 431 2.69 -10.99 -0.61
N ASP A 432 3.92 -11.42 -0.34
CA ASP A 432 4.85 -11.98 -1.32
C ASP A 432 5.28 -13.42 -0.98
N GLN A 433 4.74 -13.98 0.12
CA GLN A 433 5.13 -15.28 0.69
C GLN A 433 6.64 -15.39 0.99
N LEU A 434 7.34 -14.27 1.08
CA LEU A 434 8.77 -14.23 1.33
C LEU A 434 9.08 -14.22 2.84
N PRO A 435 10.36 -14.41 3.21
CA PRO A 435 10.80 -14.24 4.59
C PRO A 435 10.39 -12.89 5.16
N ARG A 436 10.06 -12.91 6.45
CA ARG A 436 9.71 -11.73 7.24
C ARG A 436 10.77 -10.64 7.07
N ILE A 437 10.33 -9.44 6.72
CA ILE A 437 11.20 -8.26 6.63
C ILE A 437 11.55 -7.80 8.06
N PRO A 438 12.84 -7.55 8.37
CA PRO A 438 13.27 -6.89 9.61
C PRO A 438 12.64 -5.51 9.79
N ASN A 439 12.72 -4.97 11.02
CA ASN A 439 12.16 -3.65 11.29
C ASN A 439 12.88 -2.56 10.47
N ALA A 440 12.11 -1.60 9.95
CA ALA A 440 12.59 -0.47 9.16
C ALA A 440 13.44 -0.87 7.93
N GLN A 441 13.20 -2.05 7.38
CA GLN A 441 13.69 -2.39 6.04
C GLN A 441 12.52 -2.29 5.06
N PHE A 442 12.82 -1.97 3.81
CA PHE A 442 11.85 -1.96 2.73
C PHE A 442 12.20 -3.02 1.70
N ARG A 443 11.19 -3.40 0.91
CA ARG A 443 11.32 -4.38 -0.16
C ARG A 443 10.58 -3.84 -1.38
N PRO A 444 11.27 -3.63 -2.51
CA PRO A 444 10.62 -3.24 -3.74
C PRO A 444 9.82 -4.42 -4.31
N LEU A 445 8.58 -4.17 -4.70
CA LEU A 445 7.68 -5.16 -5.29
C LEU A 445 7.11 -4.61 -6.59
N LEU A 446 6.93 -5.48 -7.58
CA LEU A 446 6.19 -5.24 -8.81
C LEU A 446 4.74 -5.67 -8.60
N LEU A 447 3.82 -4.71 -8.66
CA LEU A 447 2.38 -4.97 -8.70
C LEU A 447 1.97 -5.31 -10.13
N ARG A 448 1.30 -6.44 -10.34
CA ARG A 448 0.66 -6.78 -11.61
C ARG A 448 -0.85 -6.77 -11.43
N CYS A 449 -1.55 -6.22 -12.41
CA CYS A 449 -2.98 -5.95 -12.35
C CYS A 449 -3.79 -6.78 -13.35
N ASP A 450 -3.25 -7.92 -13.76
CA ASP A 450 -3.90 -8.87 -14.66
C ASP A 450 -5.05 -9.63 -13.95
N ASP A 451 -5.54 -10.72 -14.53
CA ASP A 451 -6.62 -11.57 -14.00
C ASP A 451 -6.21 -12.26 -12.67
N GLY A 452 -6.22 -11.47 -11.59
CA GLY A 452 -5.77 -11.84 -10.25
C GLY A 452 -4.55 -11.01 -9.83
N PRO A 453 -4.75 -9.80 -9.28
CA PRO A 453 -3.64 -8.94 -8.88
C PRO A 453 -2.67 -9.63 -7.93
N ASP A 454 -1.38 -9.55 -8.23
CA ASP A 454 -0.31 -10.12 -7.42
C ASP A 454 0.83 -9.12 -7.25
N ALA A 455 1.63 -9.34 -6.21
CA ALA A 455 2.85 -8.59 -5.95
C ALA A 455 4.03 -9.56 -5.93
N ALA A 456 5.01 -9.30 -6.79
CA ALA A 456 6.22 -10.10 -6.88
C ALA A 456 7.45 -9.25 -6.52
N PRO A 457 8.53 -9.83 -5.98
CA PRO A 457 9.79 -9.12 -5.79
C PRO A 457 10.32 -8.58 -7.12
N LEU A 458 10.88 -7.36 -7.08
CA LEU A 458 11.58 -6.76 -8.23
C LEU A 458 12.94 -7.39 -8.47
#